data_AF-A0A7Y1T338-F1
#
_entry.id   AF-A0A7Y1T338-F1
#
_cell.length_a   1.000
_cell.length_b   1.000
_cell.length_c   1.000
_cell.angle_alpha   90.00
_cell.angle_beta   90.00
_cell.angle_gamma   90.00
#
_symmetry.space_group_name_H-M   'P 1'
#
loop_
_entity.id
_entity.type
_entity.pdbx_description
1 polymer ?
#
loop_
_entity_poly.entity_id
_entity_poly.type
_entity_poly.pdbx_seq_one_letter_code
_entity_poly.pdbx_strand_id
1 'polypeptide(L)'
;MKHLIQINKIENVTHNVLRIVTNKPRNYKFTPGQATELAINTPELKDKKRPFTFTSLPEEDELEFTIKVYEAHEGVTDQLDDLNVGDELILGDAWGAISYKGPGTFIAGGAGITPFIAILKSLRFQGKLEGNTLFFGNKTENDIIYRKNLEAWLGSDLHLALSEDNHEDFHHGYIDKTLLKNHNINLTNYVYLCGPPAMMESITAQLYEMGLPKDRLVMEDFQ
;
A
#
# COMPACT_ATOMS: atom_id res chain seq x y z
N MET A 1 -17.51 -15.41 -0.85
CA MET A 1 -17.16 -16.78 -0.44
C MET A 1 -15.99 -16.71 0.53
N LYS A 2 -15.71 -17.79 1.28
CA LYS A 2 -14.52 -17.90 2.11
C LYS A 2 -13.60 -18.96 1.51
N HIS A 3 -12.34 -18.64 1.33
CA HIS A 3 -11.31 -19.56 0.86
C HIS A 3 -10.30 -19.81 1.99
N LEU A 4 -9.84 -21.05 2.14
CA LEU A 4 -8.67 -21.33 2.96
C LEU A 4 -7.43 -21.24 2.08
N ILE A 5 -6.45 -20.48 2.54
CA ILE A 5 -5.13 -20.34 1.93
C ILE A 5 -4.08 -20.64 2.99
N GLN A 6 -2.97 -21.21 2.58
CA GLN A 6 -1.85 -21.59 3.43
C GLN A 6 -0.66 -20.69 3.15
N ILE A 7 0.05 -20.31 4.20
CA ILE A 7 1.27 -19.51 4.10
C ILE A 7 2.41 -20.38 3.58
N ASN A 8 2.96 -19.99 2.44
CA ASN A 8 4.11 -20.63 1.80
C ASN A 8 5.42 -19.95 2.22
N LYS A 9 5.38 -18.64 2.51
CA LYS A 9 6.57 -17.84 2.82
C LYS A 9 6.25 -16.64 3.69
N ILE A 10 7.17 -16.32 4.61
CA ILE A 10 7.18 -15.07 5.39
C ILE A 10 8.58 -14.48 5.31
N GLU A 11 8.69 -13.18 5.02
CA GLU A 11 9.96 -12.45 4.98
C GLU A 11 9.82 -11.06 5.58
N ASN A 12 10.87 -10.57 6.24
CA ASN A 12 10.94 -9.17 6.66
C ASN A 12 11.25 -8.27 5.45
N VAL A 13 10.37 -7.30 5.20
CA VAL A 13 10.57 -6.21 4.21
C VAL A 13 11.27 -5.03 4.87
N THR A 14 10.86 -4.70 6.09
CA THR A 14 11.51 -3.73 6.99
C THR A 14 11.54 -4.32 8.40
N HIS A 15 11.96 -3.54 9.39
CA HIS A 15 12.00 -3.97 10.79
C HIS A 15 10.64 -4.36 11.39
N ASN A 16 9.53 -3.89 10.82
CA ASN A 16 8.17 -4.16 11.31
C ASN A 16 7.16 -4.41 10.17
N VAL A 17 7.64 -4.82 9.00
CA VAL A 17 6.77 -5.11 7.84
C VAL A 17 7.11 -6.50 7.32
N LEU A 18 6.09 -7.35 7.27
CA LEU A 18 6.17 -8.72 6.76
C LEU A 18 5.66 -8.78 5.32
N ARG A 19 6.33 -9.58 4.49
CA ARG A 19 5.84 -10.08 3.22
C ARG A 19 5.34 -11.49 3.44
N ILE A 20 4.03 -11.69 3.28
CA ILE A 20 3.38 -12.99 3.43
C ILE A 20 2.95 -13.47 2.05
N VAL A 21 3.40 -14.67 1.66
CA VAL A 21 3.05 -15.31 0.39
C VAL A 21 2.23 -16.56 0.68
N THR A 22 1.15 -16.74 -0.07
CA THR A 22 0.19 -17.85 0.10
C THR A 22 -0.17 -18.48 -1.24
N ASN A 23 -0.72 -19.68 -1.22
CA ASN A 23 -1.35 -20.23 -2.43
C ASN A 23 -2.58 -19.41 -2.84
N LYS A 24 -2.81 -19.28 -4.15
CA LYS A 24 -3.99 -18.62 -4.68
C LYS A 24 -5.12 -19.63 -4.96
N PRO A 25 -6.36 -19.38 -4.50
CA PRO A 25 -7.47 -20.25 -4.86
C PRO A 25 -7.72 -20.23 -6.37
N ARG A 26 -8.11 -21.39 -6.92
CA ARG A 26 -8.42 -21.52 -8.34
C ARG A 26 -9.54 -20.55 -8.74
N ASN A 27 -9.34 -19.82 -9.84
CA ASN A 27 -10.27 -18.81 -10.36
C ASN A 27 -10.51 -17.61 -9.42
N TYR A 28 -9.68 -17.41 -8.38
CA TYR A 28 -9.76 -16.20 -7.57
C TYR A 28 -9.34 -14.99 -8.41
N LYS A 29 -10.20 -13.98 -8.48
CA LYS A 29 -10.01 -12.79 -9.31
C LYS A 29 -9.98 -11.55 -8.42
N PHE A 30 -9.01 -10.70 -8.70
CA PHE A 30 -8.89 -9.36 -8.17
C PHE A 30 -8.22 -8.47 -9.22
N THR A 31 -8.27 -7.17 -9.03
CA THR A 31 -7.50 -6.19 -9.81
C THR A 31 -6.47 -5.51 -8.92
N PRO A 32 -5.33 -5.04 -9.46
CA PRO A 32 -4.34 -4.31 -8.67
C PRO A 32 -4.96 -3.13 -7.91
N GLY A 33 -4.64 -3.02 -6.63
CA GLY A 33 -5.21 -2.03 -5.71
C GLY A 33 -6.48 -2.47 -4.97
N GLN A 34 -7.03 -3.66 -5.25
CA GLN A 34 -8.11 -4.24 -4.44
C GLN A 34 -7.61 -4.82 -3.12
N ALA A 35 -8.49 -4.82 -2.13
CA ALA A 35 -8.29 -5.45 -0.84
C ALA A 35 -9.17 -6.69 -0.67
N THR A 36 -8.90 -7.43 0.39
CA THR A 36 -9.71 -8.55 0.87
C THR A 36 -9.72 -8.53 2.38
N GLU A 37 -10.70 -9.18 2.98
CA GLU A 37 -10.59 -9.56 4.39
C GLU A 37 -9.71 -10.81 4.53
N LEU A 38 -8.79 -10.79 5.50
CA LEU A 38 -8.09 -11.97 6.02
C LEU A 38 -8.41 -12.18 7.49
N ALA A 39 -8.43 -13.44 7.91
CA ALA A 39 -8.40 -13.84 9.32
C ALA A 39 -7.49 -15.07 9.49
N ILE A 40 -6.92 -15.25 10.66
CA ILE A 40 -6.11 -16.45 10.97
C ILE A 40 -7.07 -17.61 11.26
N ASN A 41 -6.84 -18.78 10.67
CA ASN A 41 -7.74 -19.94 10.80
C ASN A 41 -7.55 -20.70 12.13
N THR A 42 -7.78 -20.01 13.25
CA THR A 42 -7.81 -20.61 14.60
C THR A 42 -9.16 -20.36 15.27
N PRO A 43 -9.57 -21.18 16.26
CA PRO A 43 -10.83 -20.99 16.97
C PRO A 43 -11.01 -19.58 17.54
N GLU A 44 -9.92 -18.94 17.99
CA GLU A 44 -9.92 -17.64 18.64
C GLU A 44 -9.93 -16.47 17.62
N LEU A 45 -9.38 -16.67 16.42
CA LEU A 45 -9.06 -15.58 15.48
C LEU A 45 -9.81 -15.62 14.15
N LYS A 46 -10.46 -16.74 13.82
CA LYS A 46 -11.20 -16.93 12.56
C LYS A 46 -12.30 -15.89 12.28
N ASP A 47 -12.81 -15.25 13.34
CA ASP A 47 -13.85 -14.21 13.26
C ASP A 47 -13.27 -12.79 13.36
N LYS A 48 -11.97 -12.64 13.65
CA LYS A 48 -11.26 -11.36 13.71
C LYS A 48 -10.68 -11.00 12.34
N LYS A 49 -11.54 -10.56 11.45
CA LYS A 49 -11.14 -10.20 10.09
C LYS A 49 -10.48 -8.82 10.01
N ARG A 50 -9.52 -8.66 9.11
CA ARG A 50 -8.88 -7.38 8.81
C ARG A 50 -8.70 -7.18 7.31
N PRO A 51 -8.82 -5.94 6.82
CA PRO A 51 -8.60 -5.62 5.42
C PRO A 51 -7.09 -5.64 5.11
N PHE A 52 -6.72 -6.29 4.01
CA PHE A 52 -5.38 -6.22 3.44
C PHE A 52 -5.44 -6.10 1.92
N THR A 53 -4.56 -5.26 1.38
CA THR A 53 -4.42 -5.11 -0.06
C THR A 53 -3.45 -6.15 -0.61
N PHE A 54 -3.79 -6.73 -1.76
CA PHE A 54 -2.86 -7.57 -2.51
C PHE A 54 -1.68 -6.74 -3.01
N THR A 55 -0.46 -7.25 -2.83
CA THR A 55 0.76 -6.71 -3.46
C THR A 55 1.27 -7.57 -4.61
N SER A 56 0.71 -8.78 -4.78
CA SER A 56 0.84 -9.64 -5.97
C SER A 56 0.02 -9.15 -7.16
N LEU A 57 0.34 -9.64 -8.36
CA LEU A 57 -0.44 -9.41 -9.58
C LEU A 57 -1.55 -10.48 -9.78
N PRO A 58 -2.67 -10.14 -10.44
CA PRO A 58 -3.74 -11.10 -10.75
C PRO A 58 -3.30 -12.27 -11.62
N GLU A 59 -2.20 -12.14 -12.35
CA GLU A 59 -1.65 -13.19 -13.21
C GLU A 59 -0.69 -14.12 -12.46
N GLU A 60 -0.26 -13.77 -11.25
CA GLU A 60 0.62 -14.61 -10.43
C GLU A 60 -0.15 -15.79 -9.81
N ASP A 61 0.55 -16.92 -9.63
CA ASP A 61 0.00 -18.17 -9.07
C ASP A 61 -0.14 -18.14 -7.54
N GLU A 62 0.48 -17.16 -6.89
CA GLU A 62 0.46 -16.95 -5.45
C GLU A 62 -0.17 -15.59 -5.12
N LEU A 63 -0.74 -15.48 -3.92
CA LEU A 63 -1.16 -14.20 -3.37
C LEU A 63 -0.07 -13.68 -2.45
N GLU A 64 0.23 -12.38 -2.55
CA GLU A 64 1.18 -11.69 -1.69
C GLU A 64 0.49 -10.56 -0.94
N PHE A 65 0.83 -10.43 0.34
CA PHE A 65 0.43 -9.34 1.21
C PHE A 65 1.68 -8.72 1.86
N THR A 66 1.69 -7.40 1.97
CA THR A 66 2.73 -6.66 2.69
C THR A 66 2.09 -5.99 3.89
N ILE A 67 2.41 -6.47 5.08
CA ILE A 67 1.67 -6.14 6.29
C ILE A 67 2.60 -5.51 7.33
N LYS A 68 2.25 -4.31 7.79
CA LYS A 68 2.93 -3.67 8.91
C LYS A 68 2.40 -4.21 10.24
N VAL A 69 3.31 -4.64 11.11
CA VAL A 69 3.05 -5.12 12.47
C VAL A 69 3.15 -3.93 13.43
N TYR A 70 2.24 -3.86 14.40
CA TYR A 70 2.14 -2.75 15.36
C TYR A 70 2.16 -3.27 16.79
N GLU A 71 3.35 -3.40 17.39
CA GLU A 71 3.64 -4.05 18.70
C GLU A 71 2.82 -3.59 19.94
N ALA A 72 1.91 -2.62 19.82
CA ALA A 72 1.36 -1.87 20.96
C ALA A 72 -0.16 -1.97 21.16
N HIS A 73 -0.91 -2.75 20.37
CA HIS A 73 -2.37 -2.78 20.49
C HIS A 73 -2.93 -4.19 20.28
N GLU A 74 -3.70 -4.68 21.27
CA GLU A 74 -4.52 -5.91 21.26
C GLU A 74 -5.33 -6.10 19.96
N GLY A 75 -4.64 -6.52 18.91
CA GLY A 75 -5.12 -6.49 17.54
C GLY A 75 -4.49 -7.62 16.76
N VAL A 76 -5.13 -7.98 15.65
CA VAL A 76 -4.72 -9.12 14.82
C VAL A 76 -3.30 -8.95 14.30
N THR A 77 -2.79 -7.71 14.14
CA THR A 77 -1.41 -7.46 13.68
C THR A 77 -0.35 -7.96 14.64
N ASP A 78 -0.58 -7.93 15.96
CA ASP A 78 0.36 -8.54 16.93
C ASP A 78 0.41 -10.05 16.77
N GLN A 79 -0.72 -10.65 16.38
CA GLN A 79 -0.86 -12.09 16.18
C GLN A 79 -0.39 -12.53 14.79
N LEU A 80 -0.07 -11.57 13.90
CA LEU A 80 0.57 -11.87 12.63
C LEU A 80 2.08 -12.14 12.78
N ASP A 81 2.71 -11.63 13.84
CA ASP A 81 4.13 -11.89 14.13
C ASP A 81 4.35 -13.34 14.59
N ASP A 82 3.30 -13.98 15.13
CA ASP A 82 3.29 -15.39 15.50
C ASP A 82 3.00 -16.33 14.31
N LEU A 83 2.72 -15.80 13.12
CA LEU A 83 2.45 -16.64 11.94
C LEU A 83 3.71 -17.37 11.48
N ASN A 84 3.52 -18.63 11.12
CA ASN A 84 4.54 -19.50 10.58
C ASN A 84 4.18 -19.98 9.18
N VAL A 85 5.20 -20.37 8.42
CA VAL A 85 4.99 -21.12 7.18
C VAL A 85 4.21 -22.40 7.51
N GLY A 86 3.13 -22.64 6.78
CA GLY A 86 2.19 -23.73 7.04
C GLY A 86 0.89 -23.29 7.71
N ASP A 87 0.83 -22.11 8.32
CA ASP A 87 -0.41 -21.61 8.92
C ASP A 87 -1.46 -21.29 7.85
N GLU A 88 -2.72 -21.44 8.23
CA GLU A 88 -3.87 -21.20 7.36
C GLU A 88 -4.52 -19.84 7.65
N LEU A 89 -4.90 -19.15 6.58
CA LEU A 89 -5.67 -17.91 6.60
C LEU A 89 -7.02 -18.13 5.91
N ILE A 90 -8.03 -17.42 6.39
CA ILE A 90 -9.36 -17.33 5.78
C ILE A 90 -9.40 -16.08 4.91
N LEU A 91 -9.50 -16.28 3.61
CA LEU A 91 -9.57 -15.25 2.57
C LEU A 91 -11.02 -14.97 2.18
N GLY A 92 -11.40 -13.69 2.22
CA GLY A 92 -12.67 -13.18 1.69
C GLY A 92 -12.69 -12.95 0.18
N ASP A 93 -13.79 -12.42 -0.34
CA ASP A 93 -13.83 -11.94 -1.72
C ASP A 93 -13.07 -10.61 -1.83
N ALA A 94 -12.46 -10.37 -2.99
CA ALA A 94 -11.79 -9.11 -3.26
C ALA A 94 -12.81 -7.97 -3.45
N TRP A 95 -12.51 -6.81 -2.87
CA TRP A 95 -13.30 -5.59 -2.98
C TRP A 95 -12.38 -4.38 -3.19
N GLY A 96 -12.95 -3.27 -3.66
CA GLY A 96 -12.17 -2.12 -4.12
C GLY A 96 -11.66 -1.25 -2.96
N ALA A 97 -10.34 -1.22 -2.74
CA ALA A 97 -9.67 -0.21 -1.92
C ALA A 97 -9.26 0.99 -2.81
N ILE A 98 -8.34 0.79 -3.76
CA ILE A 98 -7.93 1.81 -4.75
C ILE A 98 -8.10 1.26 -6.17
N SER A 99 -8.74 2.04 -7.04
CA SER A 99 -8.84 1.72 -8.47
C SER A 99 -8.02 2.70 -9.30
N TYR A 100 -7.11 2.19 -10.12
CA TYR A 100 -6.33 3.00 -11.06
C TYR A 100 -7.20 3.53 -12.20
N LYS A 101 -7.27 4.85 -12.36
CA LYS A 101 -8.09 5.55 -13.36
C LYS A 101 -7.29 6.21 -14.49
N GLY A 102 -5.96 6.13 -14.44
CA GLY A 102 -5.03 6.72 -15.42
C GLY A 102 -3.82 7.37 -14.76
N PRO A 103 -2.88 7.91 -15.55
CA PRO A 103 -1.67 8.55 -15.05
C PRO A 103 -1.96 9.63 -14.00
N GLY A 104 -1.08 9.74 -13.01
CA GLY A 104 -1.34 10.61 -11.87
C GLY A 104 -0.29 10.57 -10.77
N THR A 105 -0.57 11.32 -9.71
CA THR A 105 0.29 11.42 -8.55
C THR A 105 -0.21 10.49 -7.45
N PHE A 106 0.66 9.58 -7.00
CA PHE A 106 0.43 8.71 -5.86
C PHE A 106 1.03 9.35 -4.61
N ILE A 107 0.29 9.37 -3.51
CA ILE A 107 0.71 9.93 -2.24
C ILE A 107 0.44 8.89 -1.16
N ALA A 108 1.51 8.31 -0.63
CA ALA A 108 1.46 7.22 0.35
C ALA A 108 2.06 7.61 1.68
N GLY A 109 1.51 7.08 2.78
CA GLY A 109 2.12 7.14 4.10
C GLY A 109 2.25 5.75 4.73
N GLY A 110 3.46 5.35 5.12
CA GLY A 110 3.71 4.03 5.72
C GLY A 110 3.06 2.86 4.96
N ALA A 111 2.25 2.05 5.64
CA ALA A 111 1.55 0.90 5.04
C ALA A 111 0.53 1.27 3.94
N GLY A 112 0.16 2.55 3.81
CA GLY A 112 -0.70 3.03 2.72
C GLY A 112 -0.08 2.89 1.32
N ILE A 113 1.20 2.52 1.22
CA ILE A 113 1.85 2.19 -0.05
C ILE A 113 1.33 0.89 -0.67
N THR A 114 0.75 -0.01 0.13
CA THR A 114 0.38 -1.37 -0.27
C THR A 114 -0.52 -1.47 -1.51
N PRO A 115 -1.63 -0.71 -1.65
CA PRO A 115 -2.40 -0.68 -2.90
C PRO A 115 -1.58 -0.21 -4.11
N PHE A 116 -0.65 0.73 -3.90
CA PHE A 116 0.13 1.29 -4.99
C PHE A 116 1.23 0.34 -5.46
N ILE A 117 1.74 -0.56 -4.60
CA ILE A 117 2.71 -1.58 -5.01
C ILE A 117 2.13 -2.43 -6.14
N ALA A 118 0.93 -2.99 -5.97
CA ALA A 118 0.33 -3.81 -7.02
C ALA A 118 0.04 -3.01 -8.30
N ILE A 119 -0.46 -1.78 -8.16
CA ILE A 119 -0.75 -0.90 -9.30
C ILE A 119 0.53 -0.57 -10.07
N LEU A 120 1.57 -0.07 -9.40
CA LEU A 120 2.84 0.32 -10.02
C LEU A 120 3.57 -0.90 -10.60
N LYS A 121 3.56 -2.04 -9.90
CA LYS A 121 4.11 -3.31 -10.40
C LYS A 121 3.39 -3.75 -11.69
N SER A 122 2.06 -3.61 -11.75
CA SER A 122 1.27 -3.94 -12.94
C SER A 122 1.57 -2.99 -14.10
N LEU A 123 1.58 -1.67 -13.84
CA LEU A 123 1.94 -0.65 -14.84
C LEU A 123 3.34 -0.87 -15.40
N ARG A 124 4.28 -1.24 -14.53
CA ARG A 124 5.65 -1.60 -14.93
C ARG A 124 5.66 -2.75 -15.92
N PHE A 125 4.99 -3.86 -15.59
CA PHE A 125 4.94 -5.05 -16.44
C PHE A 125 4.31 -4.73 -17.81
N GLN A 126 3.37 -3.79 -17.85
CA GLN A 126 2.71 -3.33 -19.07
C GLN A 126 3.47 -2.24 -19.83
N GLY A 127 4.59 -1.71 -19.31
CA GLY A 127 5.30 -0.58 -19.92
C GLY A 127 4.55 0.74 -19.84
N LYS A 128 3.72 0.95 -18.81
CA LYS A 128 2.82 2.11 -18.64
C LYS A 128 3.10 2.94 -17.37
N LEU A 129 4.34 2.92 -16.88
CA LEU A 129 4.74 3.73 -15.73
C LEU A 129 4.81 5.23 -16.06
N GLU A 130 5.01 5.59 -17.32
CA GLU A 130 5.11 6.99 -17.75
C GLU A 130 3.90 7.83 -17.29
N GLY A 131 4.18 9.02 -16.76
CA GLY A 131 3.16 9.94 -16.23
C GLY A 131 2.66 9.60 -14.82
N ASN A 132 3.30 8.67 -14.12
CA ASN A 132 2.99 8.35 -12.73
C ASN A 132 4.16 8.74 -11.81
N THR A 133 3.85 9.44 -10.73
CA THR A 133 4.83 9.91 -9.73
C THR A 133 4.39 9.46 -8.35
N LEU A 134 5.32 9.10 -7.46
CA LEU A 134 5.04 8.68 -6.09
C LEU A 134 5.71 9.61 -5.09
N PHE A 135 4.91 10.20 -4.20
CA PHE A 135 5.36 10.80 -2.95
C PHE A 135 5.12 9.81 -1.82
N PHE A 136 6.18 9.40 -1.13
CA PHE A 136 6.08 8.40 -0.07
C PHE A 136 6.68 8.89 1.25
N GLY A 137 5.81 9.13 2.22
CA GLY A 137 6.13 9.64 3.55
C GLY A 137 6.35 8.51 4.55
N ASN A 138 7.47 8.55 5.26
CA ASN A 138 7.87 7.59 6.28
C ASN A 138 8.48 8.33 7.49
N LYS A 139 8.66 7.63 8.61
CA LYS A 139 9.32 8.22 9.79
C LYS A 139 10.83 8.29 9.57
N THR A 140 11.42 7.13 9.31
CA THR A 140 12.85 6.93 9.10
C THR A 140 13.12 6.27 7.76
N GLU A 141 14.39 6.26 7.33
CA GLU A 141 14.82 5.54 6.14
C GLU A 141 14.53 4.03 6.23
N ASN A 142 14.63 3.47 7.45
CA ASN A 142 14.38 2.07 7.74
C ASN A 142 12.88 1.67 7.68
N ASP A 143 11.98 2.64 7.56
CA ASP A 143 10.54 2.40 7.36
C ASP A 143 10.15 2.30 5.88
N ILE A 144 11.04 2.61 4.94
CA ILE A 144 10.68 2.69 3.51
C ILE A 144 10.49 1.29 2.92
N ILE A 145 9.24 0.86 2.87
CA ILE A 145 8.79 -0.41 2.28
C ILE A 145 9.18 -0.47 0.79
N TYR A 146 9.87 -1.55 0.40
CA TYR A 146 10.32 -1.82 -0.97
C TYR A 146 11.10 -0.70 -1.67
N ARG A 147 11.88 0.10 -0.92
CA ARG A 147 12.67 1.23 -1.46
C ARG A 147 13.39 0.92 -2.77
N LYS A 148 14.23 -0.12 -2.80
CA LYS A 148 15.03 -0.48 -3.98
C LYS A 148 14.18 -0.79 -5.21
N ASN A 149 13.01 -1.41 -5.01
CA ASN A 149 12.08 -1.69 -6.09
C ASN A 149 11.48 -0.38 -6.62
N LEU A 150 11.02 0.50 -5.73
CA LEU A 150 10.42 1.78 -6.09
C LEU A 150 11.43 2.69 -6.82
N GLU A 151 12.67 2.75 -6.34
CA GLU A 151 13.77 3.47 -7.00
C GLU A 151 14.03 2.92 -8.41
N ALA A 152 14.08 1.59 -8.56
CA ALA A 152 14.27 0.95 -9.86
C ALA A 152 13.09 1.12 -10.82
N TRP A 153 11.87 1.33 -10.31
CA TRP A 153 10.67 1.47 -11.12
C TRP A 153 10.44 2.90 -11.57
N LEU A 154 10.58 3.85 -10.64
CA LEU A 154 10.18 5.25 -10.84
C LEU A 154 11.36 6.19 -11.05
N GLY A 155 12.56 5.84 -10.59
CA GLY A 155 13.74 6.71 -10.71
C GLY A 155 13.47 8.11 -10.16
N SER A 156 13.53 9.12 -11.02
CA SER A 156 13.26 10.52 -10.66
C SER A 156 11.81 10.81 -10.29
N ASP A 157 10.86 9.93 -10.62
CA ASP A 157 9.44 10.04 -10.28
C ASP A 157 9.12 9.49 -8.88
N LEU A 158 10.14 9.09 -8.09
CA LEU A 158 10.02 8.75 -6.68
C LEU A 158 10.49 9.92 -5.81
N HIS A 159 9.64 10.35 -4.90
CA HIS A 159 9.92 11.42 -3.94
C HIS A 159 9.69 10.92 -2.52
N LEU A 160 10.76 10.84 -1.74
CA LEU A 160 10.74 10.33 -0.38
C LEU A 160 10.73 11.48 0.63
N ALA A 161 9.89 11.36 1.65
CA ALA A 161 9.82 12.29 2.77
C ALA A 161 9.98 11.55 4.10
N LEU A 162 10.89 12.03 4.95
CA LEU A 162 11.19 11.46 6.26
C LEU A 162 10.87 12.47 7.37
N SER A 163 9.97 12.10 8.30
CA SER A 163 9.53 13.01 9.36
C SER A 163 10.44 13.04 10.59
N GLU A 164 11.24 12.00 10.82
CA GLU A 164 12.12 11.88 12.00
C GLU A 164 13.60 11.89 11.63
N ASP A 165 13.97 11.42 10.45
CA ASP A 165 15.35 11.47 9.94
C ASP A 165 15.60 12.70 9.08
N ASN A 166 16.83 13.23 9.17
CA ASN A 166 17.33 14.22 8.22
C ASN A 166 18.38 13.54 7.32
N HIS A 167 18.04 13.36 6.05
CA HIS A 167 18.87 12.69 5.04
C HIS A 167 19.01 13.61 3.83
N GLU A 168 20.23 13.79 3.32
CA GLU A 168 20.52 14.80 2.27
C GLU A 168 19.71 14.56 0.98
N ASP A 169 19.47 13.29 0.64
CA ASP A 169 18.73 12.92 -0.57
C ASP A 169 17.20 13.01 -0.44
N PHE A 170 16.64 13.23 0.76
CA PHE A 170 15.19 13.14 1.01
C PHE A 170 14.61 14.44 1.55
N HIS A 171 13.31 14.63 1.34
CA HIS A 171 12.60 15.72 1.98
C HIS A 171 12.50 15.46 3.49
N HIS A 172 13.00 16.39 4.31
CA HIS A 172 12.79 16.34 5.75
C HIS A 172 11.44 16.96 6.12
N GLY A 173 10.60 16.17 6.78
CA GLY A 173 9.24 16.55 7.19
C GLY A 173 8.16 15.66 6.58
N TYR A 174 6.91 16.11 6.73
CA TYR A 174 5.76 15.46 6.13
C TYR A 174 5.57 15.92 4.68
N ILE A 175 4.95 15.07 3.87
CA ILE A 175 4.44 15.51 2.57
C ILE A 175 3.42 16.62 2.83
N ASP A 176 3.60 17.76 2.16
CA ASP A 176 2.74 18.92 2.29
C ASP A 176 2.55 19.61 0.93
N LYS A 177 1.70 20.64 0.92
CA LYS A 177 1.42 21.49 -0.23
C LYS A 177 2.69 22.12 -0.80
N THR A 178 3.65 22.48 0.05
CA THR A 178 4.90 23.12 -0.36
C THR A 178 5.72 22.15 -1.20
N LEU A 179 5.92 20.92 -0.71
CA LEU A 179 6.61 19.86 -1.42
C LEU A 179 5.89 19.54 -2.75
N LEU A 180 4.58 19.33 -2.71
CA LEU A 180 3.80 19.02 -3.91
C LEU A 180 3.88 20.13 -4.97
N LYS A 181 3.87 21.40 -4.55
CA LYS A 181 4.07 22.55 -5.46
C LYS A 181 5.49 22.62 -6.02
N ASN A 182 6.50 22.39 -5.20
CA ASN A 182 7.90 22.42 -5.63
C ASN A 182 8.18 21.37 -6.72
N HIS A 183 7.46 20.25 -6.70
CA HIS A 183 7.51 19.21 -7.72
C HIS A 183 6.51 19.41 -8.87
N ASN A 184 5.77 20.53 -8.91
CA ASN A 184 4.84 20.88 -9.98
C ASN A 184 3.81 19.78 -10.30
N ILE A 185 3.21 19.16 -9.28
CA ILE A 185 2.24 18.08 -9.51
C ILE A 185 1.09 18.55 -10.43
N ASN A 186 0.69 17.68 -11.37
CA ASN A 186 -0.37 18.02 -12.31
C ASN A 186 -1.76 17.73 -11.73
N LEU A 187 -2.46 18.77 -11.29
CA LEU A 187 -3.80 18.68 -10.71
C LEU A 187 -4.92 18.44 -11.73
N THR A 188 -4.63 18.38 -13.03
CA THR A 188 -5.59 17.90 -14.04
C THR A 188 -5.63 16.37 -14.12
N ASN A 189 -4.57 15.71 -13.63
CA ASN A 189 -4.48 14.26 -13.57
C ASN A 189 -5.14 13.72 -12.29
N TYR A 190 -5.19 12.40 -12.15
CA TYR A 190 -5.65 11.78 -10.91
C TYR A 190 -4.63 11.93 -9.79
N VAL A 191 -5.11 12.05 -8.56
CA VAL A 191 -4.31 11.93 -7.35
C VAL A 191 -4.81 10.74 -6.56
N TYR A 192 -3.94 9.77 -6.30
CA TYR A 192 -4.20 8.59 -5.50
C TYR A 192 -3.61 8.79 -4.11
N LEU A 193 -4.42 8.69 -3.06
CA LEU A 193 -4.01 9.01 -1.70
C LEU A 193 -4.38 7.85 -0.77
N CYS A 194 -3.40 7.34 -0.01
CA CYS A 194 -3.59 6.27 0.97
C CYS A 194 -2.55 6.37 2.08
N GLY A 195 -2.96 6.23 3.35
CA GLY A 195 -2.07 6.41 4.49
C GLY A 195 -2.83 6.63 5.80
N PRO A 196 -2.12 7.03 6.87
CA PRO A 196 -2.75 7.27 8.18
C PRO A 196 -3.83 8.35 8.12
N PRO A 197 -4.93 8.25 8.90
CA PRO A 197 -6.06 9.18 8.82
C PRO A 197 -5.67 10.67 8.91
N ALA A 198 -4.74 11.03 9.79
CA ALA A 198 -4.27 12.40 9.94
C ALA A 198 -3.58 12.95 8.66
N MET A 199 -2.83 12.08 7.97
CA MET A 199 -2.22 12.43 6.69
C MET A 199 -3.28 12.57 5.61
N MET A 200 -4.23 11.63 5.54
CA MET A 200 -5.32 11.64 4.57
C MET A 200 -6.13 12.93 4.64
N GLU A 201 -6.55 13.33 5.85
CA GLU A 201 -7.31 14.56 6.10
C GLU A 201 -6.50 15.80 5.68
N SER A 202 -5.26 15.89 6.15
CA SER A 202 -4.38 17.04 5.88
C SER A 202 -4.07 17.21 4.39
N ILE A 203 -3.67 16.15 3.70
CA ILE A 203 -3.34 16.20 2.27
C ILE A 203 -4.59 16.48 1.43
N THR A 204 -5.74 15.90 1.79
CA THR A 204 -7.00 16.16 1.08
C THR A 204 -7.36 17.65 1.11
N ALA A 205 -7.29 18.27 2.30
CA ALA A 205 -7.55 19.71 2.44
C ALA A 205 -6.59 20.54 1.59
N GLN A 206 -5.29 20.21 1.63
CA GLN A 206 -4.25 20.90 0.88
C GLN A 206 -4.42 20.76 -0.65
N LEU A 207 -4.76 19.56 -1.14
CA LEU A 207 -5.03 19.32 -2.57
C LEU A 207 -6.22 20.13 -3.07
N TYR A 208 -7.30 20.21 -2.29
CA TYR A 208 -8.45 21.05 -2.65
C TYR A 208 -8.11 22.53 -2.63
N GLU A 209 -7.30 22.99 -1.67
CA GLU A 209 -6.79 24.36 -1.65
C GLU A 209 -5.89 24.67 -2.86
N MET A 210 -5.18 23.67 -3.38
CA MET A 210 -4.41 23.77 -4.61
C MET A 210 -5.28 23.74 -5.87
N GLY A 211 -6.57 23.42 -5.77
CA GLY A 211 -7.52 23.42 -6.88
C GLY A 211 -7.76 22.04 -7.52
N LEU A 212 -7.40 20.93 -6.84
CA LEU A 212 -7.71 19.59 -7.33
C LEU A 212 -9.24 19.39 -7.42
N PRO A 213 -9.79 19.00 -8.58
CA PRO A 213 -11.20 18.63 -8.69
C PRO A 213 -11.53 17.39 -7.84
N LYS A 214 -12.70 17.37 -7.19
CA LYS A 214 -13.10 16.26 -6.30
C LYS A 214 -13.14 14.90 -6.99
N ASP A 215 -13.50 14.86 -8.28
CA ASP A 215 -13.57 13.64 -9.09
C ASP A 215 -12.19 13.12 -9.54
N ARG A 216 -11.12 13.89 -9.29
CA ARG A 216 -9.72 13.51 -9.55
C ARG A 216 -9.01 12.95 -8.32
N LEU A 217 -9.57 13.10 -7.13
CA LEU A 217 -9.05 12.46 -5.93
C LEU A 217 -9.58 11.02 -5.81
N VAL A 218 -8.67 10.06 -5.70
CA VAL A 218 -8.94 8.65 -5.46
C VAL A 218 -8.35 8.29 -4.11
N MET A 219 -9.21 7.88 -3.17
CA MET A 219 -8.82 7.45 -1.83
C MET A 219 -9.33 6.04 -1.58
N GLU A 220 -8.78 5.40 -0.55
CA GLU A 220 -9.24 4.11 -0.09
C GLU A 220 -10.67 4.21 0.46
N ASP A 221 -11.58 3.43 -0.10
CA ASP A 221 -12.95 3.29 0.40
C ASP A 221 -12.97 2.16 1.44
N PHE A 222 -12.81 2.52 2.72
CA PHE A 222 -13.07 1.59 3.81
C PHE A 222 -14.58 1.44 3.98
N GLN A 223 -15.15 0.39 3.37
CA GLN A 223 -16.54 -0.03 3.62
C GLN A 223 -16.65 -0.85 4.91
#